data_AF-A0A9X4QP54-F1
#
_entry.id   AF-A0A9X4QP54-F1
#
_cell.length_a   1.000
_cell.length_b   1.000
_cell.length_c   1.000
_cell.angle_alpha   90.00
_cell.angle_beta   90.00
_cell.angle_gamma   90.00
#
_symmetry.space_group_name_H-M   'P 1'
#
loop_
_entity.id
_entity.type
_entity.pdbx_description
1 polymer ?
#
loop_
_entity_poly.entity_id
_entity_poly.type
_entity_poly.pdbx_seq_one_letter_code
_entity_poly.pdbx_strand_id
1 'polypeptide(L)'
;MRAVIAKLNHGKWSISLRNLTQGWRFHTVQAYKGPQTSAEWIVEAPQVGSSISSLARLTPVVFSCCRVNGRNPRLKLSQRGIMIQNGKKGIHSFASEPGRRCFSR
;
A
#
# COMPACT_ATOMS: atom_id res chain seq x y z
N MET A 1 -1.61 9.74 -6.26
CA MET A 1 -1.36 9.70 -4.79
C MET A 1 0.07 9.22 -4.53
N ARG A 2 0.69 9.68 -3.43
CA ARG A 2 1.96 9.16 -2.91
C ARG A 2 1.82 8.86 -1.42
N ALA A 3 2.23 7.68 -0.98
CA ALA A 3 2.22 7.26 0.40
C ALA A 3 3.64 6.93 0.87
N VAL A 4 3.99 7.31 2.10
CA VAL A 4 5.25 6.94 2.74
C VAL A 4 4.98 6.57 4.19
N ILE A 5 5.48 5.41 4.59
CA ILE A 5 5.55 4.96 5.99
C ILE A 5 7.02 4.83 6.35
N ALA A 6 7.45 5.47 7.44
CA ALA A 6 8.86 5.50 7.83
C ALA A 6 9.03 5.34 9.34
N LYS A 7 9.99 4.50 9.75
CA LYS A 7 10.36 4.33 11.15
C LYS A 7 11.05 5.59 11.66
N LEU A 8 10.63 6.06 12.82
CA LEU A 8 11.28 7.11 13.60
C LEU A 8 11.99 6.48 14.81
N ASN A 9 12.39 7.30 15.78
CA ASN A 9 12.96 6.84 17.04
C ASN A 9 11.88 6.29 18.00
N HIS A 10 12.31 5.58 19.05
CA HIS A 10 11.46 5.10 20.16
C HIS A 10 10.20 4.33 19.74
N GLY A 11 10.26 3.53 18.67
CA GLY A 11 9.11 2.74 18.19
C GLY A 11 7.98 3.55 17.57
N LYS A 12 8.24 4.82 17.22
CA LYS A 12 7.30 5.66 16.48
C LYS A 12 7.49 5.52 14.98
N TRP A 13 6.42 5.72 14.23
CA TRP A 13 6.39 5.64 12.77
C TRP A 13 5.62 6.82 12.21
N SER A 14 6.16 7.46 11.17
CA SER A 14 5.44 8.47 10.40
C SER A 14 4.65 7.80 9.28
N ILE A 15 3.41 8.24 9.10
CA ILE A 15 2.54 7.89 7.97
C ILE A 15 2.21 9.20 7.27
N SER A 16 2.53 9.29 5.98
CA SER A 16 2.24 10.47 5.18
C SER A 16 1.58 10.10 3.86
N LEU A 17 0.58 10.91 3.49
CA LEU A 17 -0.10 10.83 2.21
C LEU A 17 -0.02 12.18 1.53
N ARG A 18 0.30 12.18 0.24
CA ARG A 18 0.27 13.35 -0.61
C ARG A 18 -0.57 13.08 -1.83
N ASN A 19 -1.56 13.94 -2.04
CA ASN A 19 -2.20 14.05 -3.32
C ASN A 19 -1.32 14.89 -4.25
N LEU A 20 -0.80 14.27 -5.31
CA LEU A 20 0.10 14.93 -6.25
C LEU A 20 -0.67 15.79 -7.27
N THR A 21 -1.95 15.51 -7.49
CA THR A 21 -2.79 16.25 -8.43
C THR A 21 -3.36 17.50 -7.79
N GLN A 22 -3.96 17.38 -6.60
CA GLN A 22 -4.55 18.50 -5.86
C GLN A 22 -3.59 19.17 -4.87
N GLY A 23 -2.38 18.63 -4.67
CA GLY A 23 -1.40 19.18 -3.74
C GLY A 23 -1.66 18.91 -2.25
N TRP A 24 -2.78 18.28 -1.89
CA TRP A 24 -3.16 18.00 -0.50
C TRP A 24 -2.18 17.06 0.21
N ARG A 25 -2.13 17.20 1.53
CA ARG A 25 -1.22 16.45 2.40
C ARG A 25 -1.95 16.01 3.66
N PHE A 26 -1.60 14.82 4.11
CA PHE A 26 -1.94 14.28 5.41
C PHE A 26 -0.68 13.68 6.04
N HIS A 27 -0.55 13.81 7.36
CA HIS A 27 0.56 13.28 8.13
C HIS A 27 0.12 12.92 9.54
N THR A 28 0.57 11.77 10.03
CA THR A 28 0.40 11.35 11.43
C THR A 28 1.62 10.58 11.90
N VAL A 29 1.85 10.58 13.21
CA VAL A 29 2.84 9.71 13.87
C VAL A 29 2.11 8.70 14.73
N GLN A 30 2.48 7.43 14.61
CA GLN A 30 1.87 6.33 15.35
C GLN A 30 2.93 5.53 16.10
N ALA A 31 2.63 5.09 17.32
CA ALA A 31 3.45 4.11 18.01
C ALA A 31 3.17 2.73 17.40
N TYR A 32 4.21 1.99 17.03
CA TYR A 32 4.08 0.66 16.45
C TYR A 32 5.23 -0.23 16.90
N LYS A 33 4.88 -1.30 17.61
CA LYS A 33 5.81 -2.29 18.18
C LYS A 33 5.77 -3.64 17.46
N GLY A 34 5.12 -3.71 16.29
CA GLY A 34 5.01 -4.96 15.55
C GLY A 34 6.35 -5.45 14.99
N PRO A 35 6.37 -6.66 14.40
CA PRO A 35 7.60 -7.36 14.00
C PRO A 35 8.42 -6.66 12.92
N GLN A 36 7.82 -5.79 12.11
CA GLN A 36 8.50 -5.05 11.02
C GLN A 36 9.17 -5.96 9.99
N THR A 37 8.60 -7.15 9.75
CA THR A 37 9.18 -8.18 8.88
C THR A 37 8.65 -8.15 7.43
N SER A 38 7.57 -7.41 7.17
CA SER A 38 6.97 -7.28 5.84
C SER A 38 6.78 -5.83 5.42
N ALA A 39 6.64 -5.63 4.10
CA ALA A 39 6.19 -4.39 3.48
C ALA A 39 5.30 -4.76 2.31
N GLU A 40 4.11 -4.14 2.23
CA GLU A 40 3.04 -4.60 1.36
C GLU A 40 2.35 -3.43 0.65
N TRP A 41 1.80 -3.72 -0.52
CA TRP A 41 0.97 -2.81 -1.30
C TRP A 41 -0.33 -3.52 -1.61
N ILE A 42 -1.38 -3.17 -0.88
CA ILE A 42 -2.64 -3.90 -0.87
C ILE A 42 -3.81 -3.00 -1.24
N VAL A 43 -4.77 -3.59 -1.94
CA VAL A 43 -6.16 -3.15 -1.98
C VAL A 43 -6.93 -4.09 -1.06
N GLU A 44 -7.62 -3.52 -0.08
CA GLU A 44 -8.39 -4.27 0.90
C GLU A 44 -9.87 -3.86 0.92
N ALA A 45 -10.72 -4.76 1.39
CA ALA A 45 -12.08 -4.44 1.80
C ALA A 45 -12.03 -4.23 3.33
N PRO A 46 -12.08 -2.97 3.80
CA PRO A 46 -11.85 -2.70 5.22
C PRO A 46 -12.97 -3.30 6.07
N GLN A 47 -12.64 -3.64 7.31
CA GLN A 47 -13.66 -3.90 8.32
C GLN A 47 -14.22 -2.57 8.82
N VAL A 48 -15.55 -2.44 8.82
CA VAL A 48 -16.27 -1.26 9.35
C VAL A 48 -17.19 -1.76 10.46
N GLY A 49 -16.90 -1.35 11.69
CA GLY A 49 -17.54 -1.92 12.87
C GLY A 49 -17.23 -3.41 13.02
N SER A 50 -18.27 -4.24 13.07
CA SER A 50 -18.16 -5.70 13.22
C SER A 50 -18.17 -6.47 11.89
N SER A 51 -18.26 -5.80 10.74
CA SER A 51 -18.43 -6.46 9.44
C SER A 51 -17.35 -6.07 8.45
N ILE A 52 -16.86 -7.05 7.67
CA ILE A 52 -16.03 -6.78 6.50
C ILE A 52 -16.92 -6.10 5.46
N SER A 53 -16.53 -4.91 5.02
CA SER A 53 -17.27 -4.19 3.98
C SER A 53 -17.25 -4.94 2.66
N SER A 54 -18.27 -4.73 1.83
CA SER A 54 -18.20 -5.18 0.44
C SER A 54 -17.09 -4.41 -0.28
N LEU A 55 -16.30 -5.12 -1.07
CA LEU A 55 -15.30 -4.47 -1.89
C LEU A 55 -15.97 -3.51 -2.87
N ALA A 56 -15.55 -2.25 -2.85
CA ALA A 56 -16.04 -1.25 -3.79
C ALA A 56 -15.72 -1.67 -5.24
N ARG A 57 -16.57 -1.26 -6.19
CA ARG A 57 -16.29 -1.44 -7.62
C ARG A 57 -15.20 -0.47 -8.04
N LEU A 58 -13.96 -0.92 -8.02
CA LEU A 58 -12.79 -0.13 -8.41
C LEU A 58 -12.34 -0.51 -9.82
N THR A 59 -11.83 0.48 -10.56
CA THR A 59 -10.92 0.18 -11.66
C THR A 59 -9.63 -0.43 -11.10
N PRO A 60 -8.89 -1.27 -11.87
CA PRO A 60 -7.63 -1.83 -11.41
C PRO A 60 -6.69 -0.77 -10.83
N VAL A 61 -6.22 -1.00 -9.60
CA VAL A 61 -5.27 -0.12 -8.92
C VAL A 61 -3.86 -0.62 -9.18
N VAL A 62 -2.99 0.27 -9.64
CA VAL A 62 -1.57 -0.02 -9.88
C VAL A 62 -0.74 0.74 -8.86
N PHE A 63 0.09 0.02 -8.09
CA PHE A 63 1.11 0.64 -7.26
C PHE A 63 2.40 0.76 -8.07
N SER A 64 2.76 1.99 -8.43
CA SER A 64 4.01 2.31 -9.11
C SER A 64 5.07 2.83 -8.13
N CYS A 65 6.34 2.68 -8.47
CA CYS A 65 7.44 3.20 -7.65
C CYS A 65 7.48 2.65 -6.22
N CYS A 66 7.09 1.38 -6.05
CA CYS A 66 7.19 0.66 -4.79
C CYS A 66 8.66 0.58 -4.35
N ARG A 67 8.95 1.02 -3.12
CA ARG A 67 10.28 0.93 -2.52
C ARG A 67 10.17 0.48 -1.08
N VAL A 68 11.08 -0.40 -0.68
CA VAL A 68 11.37 -0.72 0.73
C VAL A 68 12.77 -0.22 1.01
N ASN A 69 12.94 0.60 2.05
CA ASN A 69 14.24 1.16 2.44
C ASN A 69 15.03 1.77 1.24
N GLY A 70 14.31 2.50 0.38
CA GLY A 70 14.89 3.17 -0.79
C GLY A 70 15.19 2.26 -2.00
N ARG A 71 14.91 0.96 -1.95
CA ARG A 71 15.20 0.00 -3.02
C ARG A 71 13.93 -0.61 -3.60
N ASN A 72 13.97 -0.97 -4.90
CA ASN A 72 12.87 -1.70 -5.52
C ASN A 72 12.81 -3.12 -4.93
N PRO A 73 11.66 -3.58 -4.40
CA PRO A 73 11.53 -4.89 -3.75
C PRO A 73 11.59 -6.08 -4.73
N ARG A 74 11.59 -5.84 -6.05
CA ARG A 74 11.63 -6.87 -7.09
C ARG A 74 10.53 -7.93 -6.94
N LEU A 75 9.32 -7.48 -6.60
CA LEU A 75 8.16 -8.35 -6.43
C LEU A 75 7.89 -9.12 -7.73
N LYS A 76 7.64 -10.43 -7.57
CA LYS A 76 7.29 -11.35 -8.65
C LYS A 76 5.78 -11.59 -8.66
N LEU A 77 5.24 -11.97 -9.81
CA LEU A 77 3.82 -12.34 -9.95
C LEU A 77 3.41 -13.48 -9.00
N SER A 78 4.34 -14.37 -8.63
CA SER A 78 4.10 -15.44 -7.67
C SER A 78 3.89 -14.96 -6.23
N GLN A 79 4.27 -13.71 -5.91
CA GLN A 79 4.13 -13.12 -4.58
C GLN A 79 2.87 -12.24 -4.45
N ARG A 80 1.98 -12.27 -5.45
CA ARG A 80 0.76 -11.45 -5.45
C ARG A 80 -0.28 -12.01 -4.48
N GLY A 81 -0.95 -11.11 -3.77
CA GLY A 81 -2.21 -11.41 -3.09
C GLY A 81 -3.40 -11.27 -4.04
N ILE A 82 -4.45 -12.07 -3.82
CA ILE A 82 -5.75 -11.91 -4.48
C ILE A 82 -6.85 -11.79 -3.43
N MET A 83 -7.79 -10.88 -3.63
CA MET A 83 -8.95 -10.81 -2.76
C MET A 83 -9.98 -11.87 -3.15
N ILE A 84 -10.41 -12.65 -2.17
CA ILE A 84 -11.53 -13.59 -2.30
C ILE A 84 -12.61 -13.15 -1.30
N GLN A 85 -13.80 -12.82 -1.79
CA GLN A 85 -14.98 -12.52 -0.98
C GLN A 85 -16.15 -13.38 -1.45
N ASN A 86 -16.82 -14.07 -0.52
CA ASN A 86 -17.95 -14.96 -0.81
C ASN A 86 -17.65 -15.97 -1.93
N GLY A 87 -16.44 -16.54 -1.94
CA GLY A 87 -15.99 -17.48 -2.97
C GLY A 87 -15.67 -16.86 -4.34
N LYS A 88 -15.80 -15.54 -4.51
CA LYS A 88 -15.53 -14.83 -5.76
C LYS A 88 -14.22 -14.05 -5.68
N LYS A 89 -13.43 -14.10 -6.75
CA LYS A 89 -12.21 -13.28 -6.90
C LYS A 89 -12.63 -11.85 -7.21
N GLY A 90 -12.23 -10.90 -6.36
CA GLY A 90 -12.66 -9.49 -6.43
C GLY A 90 -11.66 -8.60 -7.16
N ILE A 91 -10.51 -8.34 -6.53
CA ILE A 91 -9.47 -7.43 -7.06
C ILE A 91 -8.09 -8.05 -6.87
N HIS A 92 -7.22 -7.76 -7.83
CA HIS A 92 -5.78 -8.04 -7.77
C HIS A 92 -5.04 -6.76 -7.41
N SER A 93 -4.15 -6.84 -6.41
CA SER A 93 -3.19 -5.77 -6.13
C SER A 93 -1.94 -6.05 -6.94
N PHE A 94 -1.60 -5.15 -7.87
CA PHE A 94 -0.36 -5.26 -8.65
C PHE A 94 0.59 -4.15 -8.21
N ALA A 95 1.64 -4.52 -7.47
CA ALA A 95 2.85 -3.73 -7.51
C ALA A 95 3.41 -3.84 -8.93
N SER A 96 3.64 -2.71 -9.60
CA SER A 96 4.19 -2.70 -10.94
C SER A 96 5.49 -3.50 -10.97
N GLU A 97 5.72 -4.28 -12.02
CA GLU A 97 6.95 -5.05 -12.21
C GLU A 97 8.21 -4.19 -11.95
N PRO A 98 9.30 -4.81 -11.46
CA PRO A 98 10.59 -4.14 -11.35
C PRO A 98 11.08 -3.69 -12.73
N GLY A 99 10.77 -2.46 -13.14
CA GLY A 99 11.19 -1.95 -14.44
C GLY A 99 10.61 -0.61 -14.88
N ARG A 100 9.42 -0.20 -14.43
CA ARG A 100 8.90 1.13 -14.77
C ARG A 100 9.69 2.20 -14.00
N ARG A 101 10.60 2.90 -14.70
CA ARG A 101 11.41 3.99 -14.13
C ARG A 101 10.50 5.01 -13.47
N CYS A 102 10.81 5.34 -12.23
CA CYS A 102 10.25 6.51 -11.58
C CYS A 102 10.88 7.73 -12.24
N PHE A 103 10.11 8.48 -13.04
CA PHE A 103 10.52 9.83 -13.39
C PHE A 103 10.34 10.70 -12.16
N SER A 104 11.46 11.18 -11.60
CA SER A 104 11.43 12.30 -10.67
C SER A 104 11.02 13.54 -11.46
N ARG A 105 9.88 14.12 -11.10
CA ARG A 105 9.70 15.57 -11.19
C ARG A 105 9.72 16.12 -9.78
#